data_AF-A0A6G0FJA1-F1
#
_entry.id   AF-A0A6G0FJA1-F1
#
_cell.length_a   1.000
_cell.length_b   1.000
_cell.length_c   1.000
_cell.angle_alpha   90.00
_cell.angle_beta   90.00
_cell.angle_gamma   90.00
#
_symmetry.space_group_name_H-M   'P 1'
#
loop_
_entity.id
_entity.type
_entity.pdbx_description
1 polymer ?
#
loop_
_entity_poly.entity_id
_entity_poly.type
_entity_poly.pdbx_seq_one_letter_code
_entity_poly.pdbx_strand_id
1 'polypeptide(L)'
;MSEAEPRHLAPATLVEWALRGDGPGDDGEAARHLTGCAGCREHLSRLRRVVTVAREVEARDVPSAPGRHVWERIEDELRSSREPDDPRPED
;
A
#
# COMPACT_ATOMS: atom_id res chain seq x y z
N MET A 1 -15.36 -33.97 -0.02
CA MET A 1 -14.99 -33.40 1.28
C MET A 1 -14.42 -32.02 0.99
N SER A 2 -15.17 -30.96 1.27
CA SER A 2 -14.65 -29.61 1.07
C SER A 2 -13.65 -29.33 2.17
N GLU A 3 -12.36 -29.24 1.82
CA GLU A 3 -11.35 -28.69 2.70
C GLU A 3 -11.79 -27.25 3.04
N ALA A 4 -12.15 -27.02 4.30
CA ALA A 4 -12.34 -25.66 4.78
C ALA A 4 -11.00 -24.95 4.62
N GLU A 5 -10.96 -23.89 3.81
CA GLU A 5 -9.77 -23.03 3.71
C GLU A 5 -9.28 -22.69 5.12
N PRO A 6 -7.98 -22.90 5.43
CA PRO A 6 -7.47 -22.66 6.76
C PRO A 6 -7.68 -21.19 7.11
N ARG A 7 -8.57 -20.92 8.07
CA ARG A 7 -8.94 -19.57 8.46
C ARG A 7 -7.70 -18.79 8.91
N HIS A 8 -7.26 -17.85 8.08
CA HIS A 8 -6.11 -16.98 8.36
C HIS A 8 -6.40 -16.02 9.52
N LEU A 9 -5.33 -15.53 10.15
CA LEU A 9 -5.41 -14.41 11.09
C LEU A 9 -5.96 -13.16 10.39
N ALA A 10 -6.68 -12.33 11.14
CA ALA A 10 -7.20 -11.07 10.62
C ALA A 10 -6.05 -10.18 10.10
N PRO A 11 -6.20 -9.55 8.92
CA PRO A 11 -5.16 -8.68 8.37
C PRO A 11 -4.71 -7.56 9.33
N ALA A 12 -5.66 -6.96 10.06
CA ALA A 12 -5.38 -5.93 11.06
C ALA A 12 -4.40 -6.41 12.15
N THR A 13 -4.57 -7.63 12.66
CA THR A 13 -3.67 -8.23 13.65
C THR A 13 -2.24 -8.36 13.12
N LEU A 14 -2.08 -8.78 11.86
CA LEU A 14 -0.75 -8.91 11.24
C LEU A 14 -0.10 -7.53 11.03
N VAL A 15 -0.88 -6.50 10.68
CA VAL A 15 -0.41 -5.12 10.57
C VAL A 15 0.05 -4.59 11.93
N GLU A 16 -0.74 -4.79 12.98
CA GLU A 16 -0.37 -4.38 14.34
C GLU A 16 0.95 -5.00 14.80
N TRP A 17 1.14 -6.30 14.58
CA TRP A 17 2.39 -6.98 14.90
C TRP A 17 3.56 -6.49 14.05
N ALA A 18 3.34 -6.23 12.76
CA ALA A 18 4.38 -5.65 11.90
C ALA A 18 4.82 -4.27 12.38
N LEU A 19 3.86 -3.42 12.80
CA LEU A 19 4.13 -2.07 13.32
C LEU A 19 4.85 -2.10 14.67
N ARG A 20 4.45 -2.99 15.57
CA ARG A 20 5.09 -3.13 16.89
C ARG A 20 6.49 -3.74 16.79
N GLY A 21 6.73 -4.54 15.76
CA GLY A 21 8.02 -5.21 15.52
C GLY A 21 8.21 -6.49 16.34
N ASP A 22 7.20 -6.91 17.08
CA ASP A 22 7.17 -8.16 17.84
C ASP A 22 6.18 -9.17 17.23
N GLY A 23 6.11 -10.35 17.85
CA GLY A 23 5.19 -11.41 17.46
C GLY A 23 3.89 -11.39 18.26
N PRO A 24 3.13 -12.49 18.24
CA PRO A 24 1.88 -12.65 19.03
C PRO A 24 1.98 -12.44 20.54
N GLY A 25 3.17 -12.23 21.12
CA GLY A 25 3.34 -12.16 22.57
C GLY A 25 2.89 -13.45 23.25
N ASP A 26 2.20 -13.34 24.38
CA ASP A 26 1.63 -14.47 25.15
C ASP A 26 0.37 -15.09 24.52
N ASP A 27 -0.03 -14.64 23.32
CA ASP A 27 -1.24 -15.11 22.66
C ASP A 27 -1.01 -16.50 22.01
N GLY A 28 -1.07 -17.53 22.85
CA GLY A 28 -0.61 -18.88 22.52
C GLY A 28 -1.32 -19.53 21.33
N GLU A 29 -2.59 -19.19 21.06
CA GLU A 29 -3.29 -19.70 19.88
C GLU A 29 -2.83 -19.03 18.59
N ALA A 30 -2.68 -17.71 18.62
CA ALA A 30 -2.22 -16.94 17.47
C ALA A 30 -0.74 -17.27 17.15
N ALA A 31 0.08 -17.52 18.17
CA ALA A 31 1.45 -18.02 18.03
C ALA A 31 1.52 -19.41 17.39
N ARG A 32 0.68 -20.35 17.85
CA ARG A 32 0.58 -21.69 17.25
C ARG A 32 0.11 -21.61 15.80
N HIS A 33 -0.89 -20.77 15.51
CA HIS A 33 -1.36 -20.58 14.15
C HIS A 33 -0.28 -19.99 13.25
N LEU A 34 0.43 -18.94 13.67
CA LEU A 34 1.51 -18.35 12.89
C LEU A 34 2.63 -19.36 12.60
N THR A 35 2.92 -20.24 13.56
CA THR A 35 3.88 -21.35 13.39
C THR A 35 3.38 -22.38 12.37
N GLY A 36 2.07 -22.67 12.32
CA GLY A 36 1.48 -23.64 11.39
C GLY A 36 1.15 -23.10 10.00
N CYS A 37 0.84 -21.80 9.86
CA CYS A 37 0.28 -21.23 8.62
C CYS A 37 1.34 -20.46 7.81
N ALA A 38 1.74 -21.03 6.66
CA ALA A 38 2.71 -20.39 5.75
C ALA A 38 2.21 -19.03 5.21
N GLY A 39 0.92 -18.92 4.85
CA GLY A 39 0.33 -17.68 4.34
C GLY A 39 0.40 -16.53 5.35
N CYS A 40 0.07 -16.78 6.62
CA CYS A 40 0.19 -15.75 7.66
C CYS A 40 1.63 -15.34 7.93
N ARG A 41 2.60 -16.27 7.89
CA ARG A 41 4.03 -15.94 8.01
C ARG A 41 4.52 -15.08 6.86
N GLU A 42 4.15 -15.45 5.64
CA GLU A 42 4.55 -14.70 4.46
C GLU A 42 3.95 -13.29 4.47
N HIS A 43 2.66 -13.17 4.79
CA HIS A 43 2.00 -11.87 4.88
C HIS A 43 2.66 -10.98 5.95
N LEU A 44 2.91 -11.51 7.16
CA LEU A 44 3.60 -10.79 8.21
C LEU A 44 5.02 -10.37 7.79
N SER A 45 5.76 -11.25 7.10
CA SER A 45 7.10 -10.96 6.58
C SER A 45 7.08 -9.81 5.56
N ARG A 46 6.11 -9.81 4.63
CA ARG A 46 5.93 -8.72 3.67
C ARG A 46 5.62 -7.39 4.38
N LEU A 47 4.72 -7.39 5.35
CA LEU A 47 4.39 -6.20 6.12
C LEU A 47 5.60 -5.66 6.90
N ARG A 48 6.39 -6.55 7.54
CA ARG A 48 7.61 -6.15 8.23
C ARG A 48 8.63 -5.50 7.30
N ARG A 49 8.80 -6.00 6.07
CA ARG A 49 9.68 -5.36 5.07
C ARG A 49 9.22 -3.95 4.74
N VAL A 50 7.91 -3.75 4.54
CA VAL A 50 7.34 -2.41 4.29
C VAL A 50 7.62 -1.49 5.48
N VAL A 51 7.39 -1.95 6.70
CA VAL A 51 7.65 -1.16 7.92
C VAL A 51 9.13 -0.82 8.06
N THR A 52 10.03 -1.76 7.79
CA THR A 52 11.49 -1.51 7.79
C THR A 52 11.84 -0.40 6.81
N VAL A 53 11.42 -0.53 5.55
CA VAL A 53 11.69 0.50 4.53
C VAL A 53 11.09 1.84 4.94
N ALA A 54 9.84 1.86 5.42
CA ALA A 54 9.17 3.09 5.83
C ALA A 54 9.86 3.80 7.01
N ARG A 55 10.49 3.06 7.92
CA ARG A 55 11.24 3.62 9.05
C ARG A 55 12.58 4.23 8.66
N GLU A 56 13.14 3.80 7.52
CA GLU A 56 14.39 4.31 6.97
C GLU A 56 14.18 5.55 6.09
N VAL A 57 12.93 5.88 5.75
CA VAL A 57 12.58 7.08 4.97
C VAL A 57 12.96 8.34 5.73
N GLU A 58 13.83 9.14 5.13
CA GLU A 58 14.21 10.47 5.59
C GLU A 58 13.42 11.56 4.87
N ALA A 59 13.48 12.80 5.37
CA ALA A 59 12.80 13.94 4.74
C ALA A 59 13.20 14.17 3.27
N ARG A 60 14.44 13.79 2.89
CA ARG A 60 14.94 13.89 1.51
C ARG A 60 14.30 12.87 0.55
N ASP A 61 13.77 11.77 1.09
CA ASP A 61 13.14 10.70 0.32
C ASP A 61 11.66 11.01 0.05
N VAL A 62 11.08 11.97 0.80
CA VAL A 62 9.71 12.44 0.60
C VAL A 62 9.69 13.41 -0.58
N PRO A 63 8.89 13.15 -1.64
CA PRO A 63 8.74 14.08 -2.74
C PRO A 63 8.24 15.43 -2.24
N SER A 64 8.98 16.49 -2.52
CA SER A 64 8.51 17.86 -2.30
C SER A 64 7.38 18.18 -3.28
N ALA A 65 6.38 18.95 -2.84
CA ALA A 65 5.36 19.43 -3.74
C ALA A 65 6.01 20.22 -4.89
N PRO A 66 5.66 19.93 -6.16
CA PRO A 66 6.21 20.68 -7.29
C PRO A 66 5.81 22.14 -7.22
N GLY A 67 6.69 23.03 -7.67
CA GLY A 67 6.42 24.47 -7.70
C GLY A 67 5.24 24.84 -8.61
N ARG A 68 4.60 25.97 -8.35
CA ARG A 68 3.41 26.44 -9.09
C ARG A 68 3.61 26.45 -10.62
N HIS A 69 4.79 26.84 -11.07
CA HIS A 69 5.17 26.87 -12.49
C HIS A 69 5.06 25.52 -13.20
N VAL A 70 5.26 24.40 -12.49
CA VAL A 70 5.09 23.04 -13.05
C VAL A 70 3.62 22.82 -13.39
N TRP A 71 2.72 23.22 -12.49
CA TRP A 71 1.28 23.11 -12.71
C TRP A 71 0.78 24.04 -13.81
N GLU A 72 1.24 25.30 -13.82
CA GLU A 72 0.92 26.25 -14.89
C GLU A 72 1.32 25.70 -16.26
N ARG A 73 2.51 25.10 -16.36
CA ARG A 73 2.98 24.47 -17.60
C ARG A 73 2.10 23.29 -18.02
N ILE A 74 1.74 22.42 -17.09
CA ILE A 74 0.83 21.28 -17.36
C ILE A 74 -0.53 21.80 -17.85
N GLU A 75 -1.08 22.84 -17.22
CA GLU A 75 -2.35 23.45 -17.64
C GLU A 75 -2.26 24.04 -19.05
N ASP A 76 -1.17 24.73 -19.38
CA ASP A 76 -0.94 25.29 -20.70
C ASP A 76 -0.77 24.20 -21.76
N GLU A 77 -0.01 23.13 -21.48
CA GLU A 77 0.16 21.98 -22.38
C GLU A 77 -1.18 21.28 -22.66
N LEU A 78 -2.01 21.09 -21.63
CA LEU A 78 -3.35 20.52 -21.77
C LEU A 78 -4.28 21.43 -22.58
N ARG A 79 -4.18 22.75 -22.40
CA ARG A 79 -4.97 23.74 -23.15
C ARG A 79 -4.57 23.75 -24.62
N SER A 80 -3.26 23.68 -24.92
CA SER A 80 -2.74 23.62 -26.28
C SER A 80 -3.00 22.29 -26.98
N SER A 81 -3.15 21.19 -26.22
CA SER A 81 -3.47 19.87 -26.76
C SER A 81 -4.97 19.66 -27.00
N ARG A 82 -5.83 20.54 -26.47
CA ARG A 82 -7.23 20.63 -26.91
C ARG A 82 -7.25 21.28 -28.28
N GLU A 83 -7.32 20.45 -29.31
CA GLU A 83 -7.79 20.89 -30.62
C GLU A 83 -9.15 21.62 -30.42
N PRO A 84 -9.40 22.77 -31.08
CA PRO A 84 -10.72 23.39 -31.01
C PRO A 84 -11.75 22.33 -31.42
N ASP A 85 -12.77 22.17 -30.58
CA ASP A 85 -13.96 21.37 -30.88
C ASP A 85 -14.47 21.84 -32.25
N ASP A 86 -14.19 21.06 -33.30
CA ASP A 86 -14.71 21.30 -34.64
C ASP A 86 -16.23 21.26 -34.49
N PRO A 87 -16.97 22.37 -34.71
CA PRO A 87 -18.40 22.39 -34.48
C PRO A 87 -19.02 21.30 -35.36
N ARG A 88 -19.40 20.19 -34.73
CA ARG A 88 -20.04 19.06 -35.38
C ARG A 88 -21.23 19.61 -36.16
N PRO A 89 -21.31 19.46 -37.49
CA PRO A 89 -22.41 20.03 -38.26
C PRO A 89 -23.71 19.43 -37.74
N GLU A 90 -24.64 20.31 -37.33
CA GLU A 90 -25.97 19.94 -36.91
C GLU A 90 -26.78 19.56 -38.18
N ASP A 91 -27.21 18.31 -38.27
CA ASP A 91 -28.18 17.79 -39.26
C ASP A 91 -29.62 18.05 -38.79
#